data_AF-A0A7S2BQN9-F1
#
_entry.id   AF-A0A7S2BQN9-F1
#
_cell.length_a   1.000
_cell.length_b   1.000
_cell.length_c   1.000
_cell.angle_alpha   90.00
_cell.angle_beta   90.00
_cell.angle_gamma   90.00
#
_symmetry.space_group_name_H-M   'P 1'
#
loop_
_entity.id
_entity.type
_entity.pdbx_description
1 polymer ?
#
loop_
_entity_poly.entity_id
_entity_poly.type
_entity_poly.pdbx_seq_one_letter_code
_entity_poly.pdbx_strand_id
1 'polypeptide(L)'
;LPLGEGQRVGLVGPPGTGKSRAARMLLRSQPSDTACVYVAQKPLTYLQGLFGHGSSGGAALTVIYADPLRDSVGARYLAPLCAMQLASQLSSKHRHVLVVLDDLVAFTQAAAELPVPPVGLPQVLASALDAAGNVALGGCEVAHSVVGVLDLEPEGEL
;
A
#
# COMPACT_ATOMS: atom_id res chain seq x y z
N LEU A 1 9.03 5.81 13.75
CA LEU A 1 8.44 4.45 13.79
C LEU A 1 9.39 3.52 13.02
N PRO A 2 10.17 2.65 13.69
CA PRO A 2 10.90 1.60 12.99
C PRO A 2 9.90 0.53 12.52
N LEU A 3 9.98 0.12 11.25
CA LEU A 3 9.21 -0.99 10.70
C LEU A 3 10.09 -2.23 10.66
N GLY A 4 9.66 -3.30 11.31
CA GLY A 4 10.29 -4.60 11.19
C GLY A 4 9.91 -5.27 9.86
N GLU A 5 10.85 -6.05 9.33
CA GLU A 5 10.61 -6.97 8.22
C GLU A 5 9.49 -7.97 8.57
N GLY A 6 8.57 -8.23 7.64
CA GLY A 6 7.43 -9.13 7.83
C GLY A 6 6.24 -8.53 8.60
N GLN A 7 6.32 -7.28 9.06
CA GLN A 7 5.26 -6.68 9.87
C GLN A 7 4.01 -6.25 9.08
N ARG A 8 2.87 -6.31 9.78
CA ARG A 8 1.59 -5.69 9.40
C ARG A 8 1.39 -4.44 10.23
N VAL A 9 1.30 -3.27 9.60
CA VAL A 9 1.14 -1.99 10.31
C VAL A 9 -0.05 -1.22 9.76
N GLY A 10 -0.91 -0.75 10.66
CA GLY A 10 -1.98 0.20 10.34
C GLY A 10 -1.55 1.62 10.70
N LEU A 11 -1.59 2.53 9.73
CA LEU A 11 -1.52 3.97 9.95
C LEU A 11 -2.94 4.52 9.96
N VAL A 12 -3.46 4.81 11.15
CA VAL A 12 -4.88 5.11 11.37
C VAL A 12 -5.04 6.47 12.02
N GLY A 13 -6.01 7.26 11.55
CA GLY A 13 -6.37 8.53 12.18
C GLY A 13 -7.14 9.47 11.25
N PRO A 14 -7.52 10.67 11.72
CA PRO A 14 -8.30 11.65 10.95
C PRO A 14 -7.63 12.06 9.64
N PRO A 15 -8.41 12.41 8.58
CA PRO A 15 -7.86 12.98 7.36
C PRO A 15 -6.90 14.15 7.62
N GLY A 16 -5.86 14.28 6.80
CA GLY A 16 -4.91 15.40 6.90
C GLY A 16 -3.88 15.31 8.04
N THR A 17 -3.87 14.25 8.86
CA THR A 17 -2.93 14.07 9.98
C THR A 17 -1.52 13.58 9.59
N GLY A 18 -1.21 13.50 8.29
CA GLY A 18 0.12 13.17 7.80
C GLY A 18 0.42 11.66 7.63
N LYS A 19 -0.60 10.79 7.64
CA LYS A 19 -0.42 9.33 7.46
C LYS A 19 0.31 8.96 6.16
N SER A 20 -0.09 9.53 5.02
CA SER A 20 0.60 9.32 3.73
C SER A 20 2.06 9.79 3.78
N ARG A 21 2.36 10.84 4.54
CA ARG A 21 3.72 11.34 4.73
C ARG A 21 4.54 10.40 5.61
N ALA A 22 3.94 9.83 6.65
CA ALA A 22 4.56 8.79 7.48
C ALA A 22 4.83 7.52 6.64
N ALA A 23 3.87 7.08 5.83
CA ALA A 23 4.04 5.96 4.91
C ALA A 23 5.19 6.21 3.90
N ARG A 24 5.26 7.42 3.34
CA ARG A 24 6.38 7.84 2.50
C ARG A 24 7.72 7.76 3.23
N MET A 25 7.77 8.17 4.51
CA MET A 25 8.99 8.09 5.31
C MET A 25 9.41 6.62 5.51
N LEU A 26 8.47 5.71 5.76
CA LEU A 26 8.75 4.28 5.85
C LEU A 26 9.36 3.73 4.55
N LEU A 27 8.82 4.12 3.39
CA LEU A 27 9.36 3.72 2.08
C LEU A 27 10.78 4.27 1.86
N ARG A 28 11.01 5.54 2.21
CA ARG A 28 12.32 6.19 2.04
C ARG A 28 13.41 5.67 2.99
N SER A 29 13.03 5.14 4.14
CA SER A 29 13.98 4.59 5.11
C SER A 29 14.42 3.16 4.82
N GLN A 30 13.85 2.51 3.80
CA GLN A 30 14.20 1.13 3.47
C GLN A 30 15.61 1.01 2.88
N PRO A 31 16.33 -0.09 3.16
CA PRO A 31 17.63 -0.38 2.56
C PRO A 31 17.48 -0.63 1.05
N SER A 32 18.60 -0.60 0.33
CA SER A 32 18.61 -0.74 -1.14
C SER A 32 18.15 -2.09 -1.68
N ASP A 33 18.22 -3.14 -0.85
CA ASP A 33 17.78 -4.49 -1.21
C ASP A 33 16.25 -4.67 -1.06
N THR A 34 15.55 -3.66 -0.55
CA THR A 34 14.09 -3.69 -0.42
C THR A 34 13.40 -3.22 -1.70
N ALA A 35 12.37 -3.94 -2.13
CA ALA A 35 11.43 -3.45 -3.11
C ALA A 35 10.24 -2.77 -2.43
N CYS A 36 9.99 -1.52 -2.78
CA CYS A 36 8.90 -0.72 -2.23
C CYS A 36 7.77 -0.58 -3.27
N VAL A 37 6.55 -0.94 -2.91
CA VAL A 37 5.35 -0.75 -3.71
C VAL A 37 4.39 0.16 -2.95
N TYR A 38 4.05 1.30 -3.52
CA TYR A 38 3.04 2.21 -2.98
C TYR A 38 1.85 2.24 -3.93
N VAL A 39 0.66 1.97 -3.41
CA VAL A 39 -0.58 2.09 -4.18
C VAL A 39 -1.49 3.14 -3.59
N ALA A 40 -2.06 3.99 -4.44
CA ALA A 40 -2.96 5.04 -4.00
C ALA A 40 -4.08 5.36 -4.99
N GLN A 41 -5.25 5.71 -4.45
CA GLN A 41 -6.35 6.26 -5.24
C GLN A 41 -6.40 7.79 -5.09
N LYS A 42 -5.37 8.47 -5.60
CA LYS A 42 -5.18 9.93 -5.42
C LYS A 42 -4.82 10.60 -6.75
N PRO A 43 -5.16 11.90 -6.93
CA PRO A 43 -4.76 12.64 -8.11
C PRO A 43 -3.24 12.61 -8.33
N LEU A 44 -2.81 12.56 -9.59
CA LEU A 44 -1.38 12.52 -9.92
C LEU A 44 -0.60 13.71 -9.32
N THR A 45 -1.21 14.89 -9.27
CA THR A 45 -0.62 16.10 -8.68
C THR A 45 -0.31 15.92 -7.19
N TYR A 46 -1.17 15.23 -6.44
CA TYR A 46 -0.93 14.90 -5.05
C TYR A 46 0.28 13.96 -4.91
N LEU A 47 0.36 12.93 -5.76
CA LEU A 47 1.47 11.96 -5.74
C LEU A 47 2.79 12.62 -6.13
N GLN A 48 2.77 13.51 -7.12
CA GLN A 48 3.91 14.34 -7.48
C GLN A 48 4.35 15.25 -6.33
N GLY A 49 3.42 15.81 -5.55
CA GLY A 49 3.78 16.56 -4.34
C GLY A 49 4.32 15.66 -3.21
N LEU A 50 3.79 14.44 -3.08
CA LEU A 50 4.22 13.51 -2.04
C LEU A 50 5.61 12.95 -2.34
N PHE A 51 5.87 12.50 -3.57
CA PHE A 51 7.11 11.83 -3.96
C PHE A 51 8.09 12.72 -4.71
N GLY A 52 7.64 13.80 -5.34
CA GLY A 52 8.47 14.72 -6.11
C GLY A 52 9.40 15.54 -5.22
N HIS A 53 10.66 15.60 -5.65
CA HIS A 53 11.80 16.23 -4.99
C HIS A 53 12.42 15.44 -3.83
N GLY A 54 13.70 15.11 -4.01
CA GLY A 54 14.56 14.35 -3.10
C GLY A 54 15.07 13.06 -3.74
N SER A 55 16.36 12.77 -3.56
CA SER A 55 16.96 11.48 -3.88
C SER A 55 16.06 10.36 -3.39
N SER A 56 15.77 9.38 -4.26
CA SER A 56 15.22 8.11 -3.83
C SER A 56 16.08 7.61 -2.66
N GLY A 57 15.44 7.14 -1.60
CA GLY A 57 16.14 6.27 -0.64
C GLY A 57 16.77 5.10 -1.41
N GLY A 58 17.64 4.32 -0.75
CA GLY A 58 18.35 3.23 -1.43
C GLY A 58 17.42 2.25 -2.16
N ALA A 59 16.19 2.05 -1.68
CA ALA A 59 15.20 1.12 -2.21
C ALA A 59 14.56 1.59 -3.54
N ALA A 60 14.32 0.63 -4.43
CA ALA A 60 13.50 0.86 -5.63
C ALA A 60 12.02 1.06 -5.23
N LEU A 61 11.40 2.15 -5.67
CA LEU A 61 10.00 2.47 -5.41
C LEU A 61 9.18 2.40 -6.69
N THR A 62 8.13 1.58 -6.67
CA THR A 62 7.08 1.58 -7.69
C THR A 62 5.81 2.20 -7.12
N VAL A 63 5.24 3.18 -7.84
CA VAL A 63 3.96 3.79 -7.49
C VAL A 63 2.90 3.33 -8.48
N ILE A 64 1.84 2.70 -7.97
CA ILE A 64 0.63 2.36 -8.72
C ILE A 64 -0.45 3.33 -8.26
N TYR A 65 -1.19 3.94 -9.18
CA TYR A 65 -2.27 4.82 -8.78
C TYR A 65 -3.47 4.75 -9.70
N ALA A 66 -4.60 5.17 -9.17
CA ALA A 66 -5.81 5.49 -9.91
C ALA A 66 -6.34 6.84 -9.43
N ASP A 67 -6.65 7.75 -10.35
CA ASP A 67 -7.21 9.06 -10.04
C ASP A 67 -8.73 8.93 -9.87
N PRO A 68 -9.29 9.22 -8.67
CA PRO A 68 -10.72 9.08 -8.41
C PRO A 68 -11.64 9.86 -9.35
N LEU A 69 -11.13 10.93 -9.96
CA LEU A 69 -11.89 11.81 -10.85
C LEU A 69 -11.77 11.43 -12.33
N ARG A 70 -10.79 10.60 -12.69
CA ARG A 70 -10.46 10.33 -14.11
C ARG A 70 -10.55 8.87 -14.47
N ASP A 71 -10.30 7.99 -13.52
CA ASP A 71 -10.24 6.55 -13.75
C ASP A 71 -11.54 5.86 -13.37
N SER A 72 -11.84 4.75 -14.06
CA SER A 72 -13.05 3.97 -13.80
C SER A 72 -13.01 3.32 -12.42
N VAL A 73 -14.19 3.01 -11.88
CA VAL A 73 -14.31 2.26 -10.62
C VAL A 73 -13.55 0.92 -10.67
N GLY A 74 -13.51 0.28 -11.84
CA GLY A 74 -12.75 -0.95 -12.08
C GLY A 74 -11.24 -0.74 -11.95
N ALA A 75 -10.70 0.34 -12.50
CA ALA A 75 -9.27 0.67 -12.35
C ALA A 75 -8.91 0.96 -10.89
N ARG A 76 -9.76 1.72 -10.18
CA ARG A 76 -9.59 2.00 -8.74
C ARG A 76 -9.60 0.71 -7.91
N TYR A 77 -10.54 -0.18 -8.17
CA TYR A 77 -10.63 -1.48 -7.49
C TYR A 77 -9.45 -2.40 -7.82
N LEU A 78 -8.98 -2.44 -9.07
CA LEU A 78 -7.88 -3.31 -9.48
C LEU A 78 -6.51 -2.81 -9.01
N ALA A 79 -6.30 -1.50 -8.81
CA ALA A 79 -4.99 -0.95 -8.48
C ALA A 79 -4.34 -1.60 -7.22
N PRO A 80 -5.04 -1.74 -6.06
CA PRO A 80 -4.49 -2.45 -4.91
C PRO A 80 -4.18 -3.93 -5.17
N LEU A 81 -5.01 -4.62 -5.95
CA LEU A 81 -4.78 -6.02 -6.32
C LEU A 81 -3.54 -6.19 -7.19
N CYS A 82 -3.36 -5.30 -8.17
CA CYS A 82 -2.16 -5.26 -9.00
C CYS A 82 -0.90 -5.00 -8.15
N ALA A 83 -1.00 -4.12 -7.14
CA ALA A 83 0.10 -3.84 -6.24
C ALA A 83 0.50 -5.05 -5.38
N MET A 84 -0.49 -5.77 -4.82
CA MET A 84 -0.24 -7.01 -4.09
C MET A 84 0.40 -8.08 -4.97
N GLN A 85 -0.07 -8.24 -6.21
CA GLN A 85 0.49 -9.20 -7.14
C GLN A 85 1.92 -8.84 -7.56
N LEU A 86 2.19 -7.55 -7.83
CA LEU A 86 3.53 -7.07 -8.14
C LEU A 86 4.48 -7.34 -6.97
N ALA A 87 4.03 -7.05 -5.75
CA ALA A 87 4.81 -7.28 -4.54
C ALA A 87 5.18 -8.75 -4.35
N SER A 88 4.22 -9.66 -4.54
CA SER A 88 4.45 -11.10 -4.50
C SER A 88 5.50 -11.55 -5.52
N GLN A 89 5.47 -11.02 -6.75
CA GLN A 89 6.49 -11.34 -7.75
C GLN A 89 7.88 -10.84 -7.38
N LEU A 90 7.97 -9.67 -6.73
CA LEU A 90 9.22 -9.06 -6.29
C LEU A 90 9.88 -9.84 -5.14
N SER A 91 9.12 -10.61 -4.35
CA SER A 91 9.66 -11.49 -3.30
C SER A 91 10.64 -12.54 -3.82
N SER A 92 10.62 -12.87 -5.11
CA SER A 92 11.62 -13.77 -5.71
C SER A 92 12.98 -13.12 -5.98
N LYS A 93 13.06 -11.78 -5.94
CA LYS A 93 14.24 -11.00 -6.35
C LYS A 93 14.82 -10.13 -5.24
N HIS A 94 14.07 -9.92 -4.16
CA HIS A 94 14.41 -9.03 -3.07
C HIS A 94 14.27 -9.76 -1.74
N ARG A 95 15.16 -9.48 -0.78
CA ARG A 95 15.05 -10.05 0.57
C ARG A 95 13.90 -9.45 1.37
N HIS A 96 13.49 -8.23 1.03
CA HIS A 96 12.37 -7.55 1.65
C HIS A 96 11.48 -6.87 0.61
N VAL A 97 10.17 -7.03 0.76
CA VAL A 97 9.17 -6.31 -0.02
C VAL A 97 8.28 -5.54 0.94
N LEU A 98 8.13 -4.24 0.71
CA LEU A 98 7.26 -3.37 1.48
C LEU A 98 6.11 -2.87 0.60
N VAL A 99 4.87 -3.22 0.95
CA VAL A 99 3.66 -2.73 0.29
C VAL A 99 2.96 -1.72 1.18
N VAL A 100 2.62 -0.57 0.62
CA VAL A 100 1.79 0.46 1.26
C VAL A 100 0.49 0.62 0.47
N LEU A 101 -0.63 0.45 1.16
CA LEU A 101 -1.99 0.64 0.63
C LEU A 101 -2.55 1.98 1.16
N ASP A 102 -2.60 3.02 0.31
CA ASP A 102 -2.93 4.41 0.71
C ASP A 102 -4.01 5.08 -0.17
N ASP A 103 -5.29 5.03 0.16
CA ASP A 103 -5.87 4.53 1.41
C ASP A 103 -6.85 3.37 1.18
N LEU A 104 -7.09 2.61 2.24
CA LEU A 104 -8.00 1.47 2.22
C LEU A 104 -9.48 1.88 2.18
N VAL A 105 -9.79 3.13 2.52
CA VAL A 105 -11.16 3.66 2.50
C VAL A 105 -11.61 3.86 1.05
N ALA A 106 -10.77 4.45 0.20
CA ALA A 106 -11.01 4.61 -1.23
C ALA A 106 -11.12 3.25 -1.94
N PHE A 107 -10.31 2.26 -1.54
CA PHE A 107 -10.49 0.89 -2.02
C PHE A 107 -11.85 0.30 -1.64
N THR A 108 -12.28 0.51 -0.39
CA THR A 108 -13.60 0.09 0.10
C THR A 108 -14.73 0.76 -0.68
N GLN A 109 -14.63 2.06 -0.95
CA GLN A 109 -15.61 2.81 -1.74
C GLN A 109 -15.70 2.29 -3.18
N ALA A 110 -14.55 2.08 -3.84
CA ALA A 110 -14.52 1.51 -5.19
C ALA A 110 -15.14 0.11 -5.24
N ALA A 111 -14.91 -0.73 -4.22
CA ALA A 111 -15.52 -2.05 -4.13
C ALA A 111 -17.05 -1.98 -3.94
N ALA A 112 -17.55 -1.00 -3.17
CA ALA A 112 -18.98 -0.81 -2.93
C ALA A 112 -19.73 -0.23 -4.14
N GLU A 113 -19.04 0.56 -4.98
CA GLU A 113 -19.59 1.09 -6.23
C GLU A 113 -19.69 0.03 -7.34
N LEU A 114 -18.94 -1.07 -7.24
CA LEU A 114 -19.04 -2.19 -8.18
C LEU A 114 -20.33 -2.99 -7.93
N PRO A 115 -21.10 -3.34 -8.99
CA PRO A 115 -22.30 -4.18 -8.83
C PRO A 115 -21.99 -5.54 -8.22
N VAL A 116 -20.89 -6.17 -8.66
CA VAL A 116 -20.36 -7.42 -8.13
C VAL A 116 -18.83 -7.35 -8.19
N PRO A 117 -18.13 -7.10 -7.07
CA PRO A 117 -16.68 -7.14 -7.07
C PRO A 117 -16.19 -8.58 -7.32
N PRO A 118 -15.18 -8.79 -8.18
CA PRO A 118 -14.64 -10.12 -8.47
C PRO A 118 -14.19 -10.90 -7.22
N VAL A 119 -13.63 -10.20 -6.24
CA VAL A 119 -13.23 -10.74 -4.93
C VAL A 119 -13.80 -9.85 -3.84
N GLY A 120 -14.41 -10.44 -2.81
CA GLY A 120 -14.97 -9.66 -1.71
C GLY A 120 -13.87 -8.88 -0.96
N LEU A 121 -14.21 -7.67 -0.51
CA LEU A 121 -13.28 -6.79 0.19
C LEU A 121 -12.63 -7.45 1.41
N PRO A 122 -13.35 -8.17 2.30
CA PRO A 122 -12.72 -8.87 3.42
C PRO A 122 -11.67 -9.88 2.98
N GLN A 123 -11.93 -10.62 1.89
CA GLN A 123 -11.00 -11.61 1.35
C GLN A 123 -9.73 -10.94 0.81
N VAL A 124 -9.85 -9.80 0.13
CA VAL A 124 -8.69 -9.05 -0.36
C VAL A 124 -7.83 -8.55 0.80
N LEU A 125 -8.46 -7.94 1.81
CA LEU A 125 -7.74 -7.41 2.97
C LEU A 125 -7.08 -8.52 3.79
N ALA A 126 -7.79 -9.62 4.04
CA ALA A 126 -7.23 -10.79 4.70
C ALA A 126 -6.02 -11.32 3.93
N SER A 127 -6.15 -11.51 2.61
CA SER A 127 -5.05 -11.98 1.76
C SER A 127 -3.84 -11.03 1.79
N ALA A 128 -4.06 -9.72 1.81
CA ALA A 128 -2.98 -8.74 1.92
C ALA A 128 -2.25 -8.86 3.25
N LEU A 129 -2.98 -8.98 4.36
CA LEU A 129 -2.41 -9.10 5.69
C LEU A 129 -1.73 -10.46 5.91
N ASP A 130 -2.28 -11.54 5.35
CA ASP A 130 -1.72 -12.89 5.45
C ASP A 130 -0.46 -13.04 4.60
N ALA A 131 -0.36 -12.31 3.48
CA ALA A 131 0.86 -12.23 2.70
C ALA A 131 2.02 -11.56 3.47
N ALA A 132 1.73 -10.81 4.54
CA ALA A 132 2.76 -10.22 5.37
C ALA A 132 3.35 -11.24 6.36
N GLY A 133 4.67 -11.34 6.36
CA GLY A 133 5.43 -12.25 7.20
C GLY A 133 6.78 -12.58 6.58
N ASN A 134 7.49 -13.52 7.20
CA ASN A 134 8.71 -14.08 6.66
C ASN A 134 8.42 -15.45 6.07
N VAL A 135 8.85 -15.66 4.83
CA VAL A 135 8.63 -16.90 4.09
C VAL A 135 9.97 -17.47 3.67
N ALA A 136 10.19 -18.76 3.92
CA ALA A 136 11.33 -19.48 3.39
C ALA A 136 11.01 -19.93 1.95
N LEU A 137 11.66 -19.30 0.97
CA LEU A 137 11.51 -19.61 -0.46
C LEU A 137 12.86 -20.09 -0.99
N GLY A 138 12.95 -21.36 -1.39
CA GLY A 138 14.16 -21.93 -1.99
C GLY A 138 15.40 -21.90 -1.07
N GLY A 139 15.22 -21.86 0.25
CA GLY A 139 16.31 -21.77 1.23
C GLY A 139 16.74 -20.35 1.60
N CYS A 140 16.14 -19.32 1.00
CA CYS A 140 16.30 -17.93 1.41
C CYS A 140 15.05 -17.45 2.18
N GLU A 141 15.27 -16.74 3.29
CA GLU A 141 14.20 -16.07 4.01
C GLU A 141 13.88 -14.75 3.32
N VAL A 142 12.62 -14.58 2.93
CA VAL A 142 12.10 -13.37 2.30
C VAL A 142 11.06 -12.76 3.23
N ALA A 143 11.19 -11.48 3.52
CA ALA A 143 10.23 -10.73 4.28
C ALA A 143 9.26 -9.98 3.38
N HIS A 144 7.98 -10.03 3.71
CA HIS A 144 6.94 -9.24 3.06
C HIS A 144 6.23 -8.42 4.14
N SER A 145 6.33 -7.10 4.08
CA SER A 145 5.68 -6.18 5.02
C SER A 145 4.51 -5.48 4.34
N VAL A 146 3.43 -5.26 5.08
CA VAL A 146 2.24 -4.55 4.59
C VAL A 146 1.87 -3.42 5.53
N VAL A 147 1.66 -2.24 4.94
CA VAL A 147 1.22 -1.03 5.64
C VAL A 147 -0.11 -0.58 5.04
N GLY A 148 -1.17 -0.57 5.85
CA GLY A 148 -2.46 -0.01 5.47
C GLY A 148 -2.61 1.41 6.00
N VAL A 149 -3.03 2.35 5.16
CA VAL A 149 -3.43 3.70 5.59
C VAL A 149 -4.95 3.75 5.66
N LEU A 150 -5.47 4.13 6.82
CA LEU A 150 -6.90 4.32 7.06
C LEU A 150 -7.17 5.73 7.55
N ASP A 151 -7.94 6.46 6.77
CA ASP A 151 -8.57 7.71 7.18
C ASP A 151 -9.83 7.38 7.96
N LEU A 152 -9.81 7.57 9.28
CA LEU A 152 -11.00 7.45 10.12
C LEU A 152 -11.42 8.85 10.54
N GLU A 153 -12.57 9.29 10.05
CA GLU A 153 -13.26 10.45 10.63
C GLU A 153 -13.50 10.15 12.13
N PRO A 154 -13.20 11.07 13.05
CA PRO A 154 -13.64 10.91 14.42
C PRO A 154 -15.17 10.78 14.40
N GLU A 155 -15.71 9.73 15.01
CA GLU A 155 -17.15 9.63 15.23
C GLU A 155 -17.58 10.92 15.94
N GLY A 156 -18.41 11.72 15.27
CA GLY A 156 -19.07 12.84 15.92
C GLY A 156 -19.85 12.31 17.12
N GLU A 157 -19.79 13.02 18.24
CA GLU A 157 -20.61 12.74 19.43
C GLU A 157 -22.05 12.45 19.00
N LEU A 158 -22.54 11.25 19.36
CA LEU A 158 -23.94 10.86 19.30
C LEU A 158 -24.79 11.77 20.21
#